data_AF-A0A1V4E185-F1
#
_entry.id   AF-A0A1V4E185-F1
#
_cell.length_a   1.000
_cell.length_b   1.000
_cell.length_c   1.000
_cell.angle_alpha   90.00
_cell.angle_beta   90.00
_cell.angle_gamma   90.00
#
_symmetry.space_group_name_H-M   'P 1'
#
loop_
_entity.id
_entity.type
_entity.pdbx_description
1 polymer ?
#
loop_
_entity_poly.entity_id
_entity_poly.type
_entity_poly.pdbx_seq_one_letter_code
_entity_poly.pdbx_strand_id
1 'polypeptide(L)'
;MEQYPYLRVANVFDDECDFSDLATMYFSVEARERLRLREGDVLLCEGQSRELVGRCALYRGEVEELYFQNSIIRFRPHKEILPEYALLVFRAYQKEGVFSRIAKSTTNIAHLGLNRFKALPFPVPPRTVQESLADVARAFQERVDTARHVLTESIPEIESLARKVRDQVLIGDGVPEERAISAGVAFPWKTAAESVAVDAPIVYGILQPGPDIDDGTGIPYIQQQDIQNEQITEEKLRNTSLEVHDKFSRSAIASGDVLLGIIRNTRVAVVPPELDGGNINRGIARLRPREDLESEYLAHWLSSEWVQRWLSERMRGIDMPGLNLRDVRLLPVPVPELGEQRRKVHLINQVVDKVHETRATLLESQRELAETEVRTLPELAYGHLAREVSQGLGTENSMEGVGLVTRLRERQVPLKRNVKRRAPSKRNPKEMSPQSGELNADHLLQVVQASGGRISPEELYRSMSLEDNAVDDFYALLREMRREGRIGIDRPDEEFVFVTAGGEV
;
A
#
# COMPACT_ATOMS: atom_id res chain seq x y z
N MET A 1 -32.02 23.42 -12.59
CA MET A 1 -31.26 22.67 -13.62
C MET A 1 -30.91 21.32 -13.03
N GLU A 2 -30.96 20.26 -13.83
CA GLU A 2 -30.62 18.89 -13.41
C GLU A 2 -29.12 18.65 -13.60
N GLN A 3 -28.48 18.00 -12.63
CA GLN A 3 -27.09 17.57 -12.76
C GLN A 3 -27.05 16.12 -13.25
N TYR A 4 -26.05 15.79 -14.05
CA TYR A 4 -25.89 14.45 -14.60
C TYR A 4 -24.54 13.84 -14.21
N PRO A 5 -24.48 12.51 -14.05
CA PRO A 5 -23.25 11.82 -13.68
C PRO A 5 -22.27 11.74 -14.86
N TYR A 6 -20.98 11.71 -14.56
CA TYR A 6 -19.95 11.53 -15.58
C TYR A 6 -18.74 10.72 -15.08
N LEU A 7 -18.10 10.01 -16.02
CA LEU A 7 -16.87 9.27 -15.77
C LEU A 7 -15.65 10.18 -15.79
N ARG A 8 -14.76 9.96 -14.84
CA ARG A 8 -13.40 10.52 -14.76
C ARG A 8 -12.39 9.40 -15.02
N VAL A 9 -11.12 9.77 -15.19
CA VAL A 9 -10.02 8.78 -15.30
C VAL A 9 -9.99 7.80 -14.12
N ALA A 10 -10.42 8.25 -12.93
CA ALA A 10 -10.53 7.41 -11.74
C ALA A 10 -11.58 6.28 -11.87
N ASN A 11 -12.53 6.40 -12.80
CA ASN A 11 -13.62 5.45 -12.99
C ASN A 11 -13.35 4.41 -14.09
N VAL A 12 -12.27 4.56 -14.88
CA VAL A 12 -11.99 3.67 -16.02
C VAL A 12 -10.77 2.79 -15.73
N PHE A 13 -11.01 1.49 -15.59
CA PHE A 13 -10.02 0.45 -15.28
C PHE A 13 -9.73 -0.42 -16.51
N ASP A 14 -9.05 -1.56 -16.32
CA ASP A 14 -8.74 -2.50 -17.41
C ASP A 14 -9.98 -3.35 -17.71
N ASP A 15 -10.72 -2.98 -18.76
CA ASP A 15 -12.03 -3.53 -19.16
C ASP A 15 -13.20 -3.34 -18.15
N GLU A 16 -12.99 -2.56 -17.10
CA GLU A 16 -14.01 -2.29 -16.08
C GLU A 16 -14.26 -0.79 -15.92
N CYS A 17 -15.52 -0.41 -15.70
CA CYS A 17 -15.91 0.94 -15.31
C CYS A 17 -16.48 0.90 -13.89
N ASP A 18 -15.94 1.73 -12.99
CA ASP A 18 -16.45 1.89 -11.63
C ASP A 18 -17.50 3.00 -11.56
N PHE A 19 -18.73 2.59 -11.23
CA PHE A 19 -19.89 3.47 -11.12
C PHE A 19 -20.27 3.79 -9.67
N SER A 20 -19.50 3.32 -8.68
CA SER A 20 -19.80 3.53 -7.26
C SER A 20 -19.51 4.97 -6.80
N ASP A 21 -18.55 5.65 -7.44
CA ASP A 21 -18.17 7.05 -7.19
C ASP A 21 -18.26 7.91 -8.47
N LEU A 22 -19.48 8.23 -8.90
CA LEU A 22 -19.73 9.13 -10.02
C LEU A 22 -19.91 10.57 -9.50
N ALA A 23 -19.14 11.50 -10.09
CA ALA A 23 -19.39 12.93 -9.84
C ALA A 23 -20.51 13.41 -10.77
N THR A 24 -21.20 14.44 -10.33
CA THR A 24 -22.28 15.07 -11.08
C THR A 24 -21.93 16.51 -11.46
N MET A 25 -22.41 16.95 -12.62
CA MET A 25 -22.30 18.35 -13.02
C MET A 25 -23.44 18.76 -13.97
N TYR A 26 -23.58 20.06 -14.18
CA TYR A 26 -24.50 20.58 -15.19
C TYR A 26 -23.93 20.42 -16.60
N PHE A 27 -24.78 19.96 -17.51
CA PHE A 27 -24.46 19.89 -18.94
C PHE A 27 -25.45 20.76 -19.73
N SER A 28 -24.95 21.57 -20.66
CA SER A 28 -25.82 22.22 -21.64
C SER A 28 -26.50 21.18 -22.53
N VAL A 29 -27.59 21.55 -23.21
CA VAL A 29 -28.31 20.64 -24.12
C VAL A 29 -27.35 20.09 -25.19
N GLU A 30 -26.51 20.95 -25.76
CA GLU A 30 -25.51 20.60 -26.77
C GLU A 30 -24.40 19.70 -26.19
N ALA A 31 -23.97 19.96 -24.96
CA ALA A 31 -22.98 19.13 -24.29
C ALA A 31 -23.52 17.71 -24.04
N ARG A 32 -24.82 17.60 -23.69
CA ARG A 32 -25.48 16.30 -23.51
C ARG A 32 -25.52 15.50 -24.80
N GLU A 33 -25.88 16.12 -25.92
CA GLU A 33 -25.90 15.43 -27.22
C GLU A 33 -24.52 14.88 -27.62
N ARG A 34 -23.45 15.65 -27.35
CA ARG A 34 -22.10 15.29 -27.78
C ARG A 34 -21.43 14.26 -26.87
N LEU A 35 -21.59 14.42 -25.55
CA LEU A 35 -20.82 13.69 -24.53
C LEU A 35 -21.55 12.47 -23.97
N ARG A 36 -22.82 12.24 -24.33
CA ARG A 36 -23.54 11.05 -23.87
C ARG A 36 -22.87 9.76 -24.34
N LEU A 37 -22.66 8.85 -23.40
CA LEU A 37 -22.20 7.49 -23.67
C LEU A 37 -23.34 6.61 -24.19
N ARG A 38 -22.97 5.65 -25.02
CA ARG A 38 -23.86 4.63 -25.58
C ARG A 38 -23.19 3.27 -25.39
N GLU A 39 -24.01 2.26 -25.15
CA GLU A 39 -23.54 0.87 -25.15
C GLU A 39 -22.70 0.59 -26.40
N GLY A 40 -21.56 -0.07 -26.21
CA GLY A 40 -20.58 -0.31 -27.27
C GLY A 40 -19.52 0.79 -27.44
N ASP A 41 -19.61 1.90 -26.72
CA ASP A 41 -18.53 2.88 -26.66
C ASP A 41 -17.32 2.29 -25.92
N VAL A 42 -16.13 2.40 -26.52
CA VAL A 42 -14.86 2.04 -25.87
C VAL A 42 -14.19 3.30 -25.34
N LEU A 43 -13.95 3.34 -24.03
CA LEU A 43 -13.38 4.49 -23.33
C LEU A 43 -11.88 4.27 -23.15
N LEU A 44 -11.07 5.31 -23.36
CA LEU A 44 -9.62 5.28 -23.16
C LEU A 44 -9.17 6.45 -22.29
N CYS A 45 -8.36 6.17 -21.27
CA CYS A 45 -7.74 7.21 -20.44
C CYS A 45 -6.66 7.96 -21.23
N GLU A 46 -6.88 9.26 -21.46
CA GLU A 46 -5.96 10.10 -22.23
C GLU A 46 -4.73 10.52 -21.42
N GLY A 47 -4.93 10.88 -20.14
CA GLY A 47 -3.90 11.47 -19.28
C GLY A 47 -3.66 10.66 -18.01
N GLN A 48 -2.50 9.99 -17.92
CA GLN A 48 -2.06 9.22 -16.74
C GLN A 48 -0.53 9.12 -16.66
N SER A 49 -0.01 8.36 -15.68
CA SER A 49 1.39 7.92 -15.71
C SER A 49 1.67 7.18 -17.02
N ARG A 50 2.91 7.28 -17.51
CA ARG A 50 3.30 6.82 -18.85
C ARG A 50 2.96 5.35 -19.14
N GLU A 51 2.99 4.51 -18.12
CA GLU A 51 2.71 3.08 -18.19
C GLU A 51 1.21 2.76 -18.24
N LEU A 52 0.36 3.66 -17.73
CA LEU A 52 -1.09 3.47 -17.63
C LEU A 52 -1.88 4.24 -18.70
N VAL A 53 -1.21 5.02 -19.55
CA VAL A 53 -1.84 5.73 -20.67
C VAL A 53 -2.54 4.74 -21.61
N GLY A 54 -3.77 5.07 -21.99
CA GLY A 54 -4.57 4.27 -22.92
C GLY A 54 -5.22 3.05 -22.28
N ARG A 55 -5.22 2.95 -20.95
CA ARG A 55 -6.11 2.04 -20.21
C ARG A 55 -7.54 2.25 -20.69
N CYS A 56 -8.21 1.15 -21.03
CA CYS A 56 -9.48 1.21 -21.71
C CYS A 56 -10.50 0.22 -21.18
N ALA A 57 -11.77 0.61 -21.30
CA ALA A 57 -12.90 -0.22 -20.93
C ALA A 57 -14.05 -0.09 -21.93
N LEU A 58 -14.79 -1.18 -22.11
CA LEU A 58 -16.02 -1.20 -22.86
C LEU A 58 -17.18 -0.70 -21.98
N TYR A 59 -17.94 0.26 -22.47
CA TYR A 59 -19.18 0.68 -21.83
C TYR A 59 -20.34 -0.22 -22.27
N ARG A 60 -20.99 -0.89 -21.31
CA ARG A 60 -22.01 -1.92 -21.58
C ARG A 60 -23.43 -1.44 -21.28
N GLY A 61 -23.61 -0.13 -21.11
CA GLY A 61 -24.94 0.46 -20.89
C GLY A 61 -25.43 0.34 -19.45
N GLU A 62 -24.54 0.19 -18.48
CA GLU A 62 -24.86 -0.01 -17.06
C GLU A 62 -25.62 1.20 -16.45
N VAL A 63 -25.45 2.41 -17.00
CA VAL A 63 -26.09 3.65 -16.55
C VAL A 63 -26.76 4.40 -17.73
N GLU A 64 -28.08 4.49 -17.73
CA GLU A 64 -28.84 4.99 -18.90
C GLU A 64 -28.45 6.40 -19.39
N GLU A 65 -28.15 7.31 -18.47
CA GLU A 65 -27.74 8.69 -18.79
C GLU A 65 -26.40 9.03 -18.14
N LEU A 66 -25.32 8.71 -18.88
CA LEU A 66 -23.95 8.87 -18.42
C LEU A 66 -23.10 9.66 -19.43
N TYR A 67 -22.23 10.52 -18.90
CA TYR A 67 -21.32 11.38 -19.66
C TYR A 67 -19.85 11.06 -19.32
N PHE A 68 -18.89 11.71 -19.98
CA PHE A 68 -17.46 11.52 -19.69
C PHE A 68 -16.69 12.85 -19.71
N GLN A 69 -15.61 12.91 -18.93
CA GLN A 69 -14.73 14.07 -18.83
C GLN A 69 -13.77 14.16 -20.03
N ASN A 70 -13.22 15.36 -20.29
CA ASN A 70 -12.23 15.62 -21.34
C ASN A 70 -10.94 14.78 -21.28
N SER A 71 -10.65 14.12 -20.15
CA SER A 71 -9.48 13.25 -19.96
C SER A 71 -9.75 11.78 -20.36
N ILE A 72 -10.96 11.50 -20.88
CA ILE A 72 -11.35 10.23 -21.46
C ILE A 72 -11.62 10.45 -22.95
N ILE A 73 -11.01 9.61 -23.78
CA ILE A 73 -11.33 9.51 -25.20
C ILE A 73 -12.42 8.46 -25.36
N ARG A 74 -13.49 8.82 -26.08
CA ARG A 74 -14.53 7.88 -26.50
C ARG A 74 -14.26 7.44 -27.93
N PHE A 75 -14.01 6.15 -28.12
CA PHE A 75 -14.05 5.50 -29.41
C PHE A 75 -15.42 4.85 -29.61
N ARG A 76 -16.17 5.33 -30.60
CA ARG A 76 -17.43 4.70 -31.03
C ARG A 76 -17.17 3.89 -32.29
N PRO A 77 -17.23 2.55 -32.24
CA PRO A 77 -16.94 1.70 -33.39
C PRO A 77 -17.84 2.02 -34.59
N HIS A 78 -17.28 1.91 -35.80
CA HIS A 78 -18.07 1.87 -37.03
C HIS A 78 -18.87 0.56 -37.09
N LYS A 79 -19.96 0.50 -37.88
CA LYS A 79 -20.86 -0.69 -37.98
C LYS A 79 -20.16 -2.00 -38.40
N GLU A 80 -18.96 -1.90 -38.96
CA GLU A 80 -18.13 -3.03 -39.40
C GLU A 80 -17.18 -3.54 -38.31
N ILE A 81 -17.07 -2.81 -37.19
CA ILE A 81 -16.20 -3.14 -36.07
C ILE A 81 -17.05 -3.49 -34.85
N LEU A 82 -16.78 -4.64 -34.26
CA LEU A 82 -17.38 -5.02 -32.97
C LEU A 82 -16.71 -4.26 -31.82
N PRO A 83 -17.48 -3.71 -30.87
CA PRO A 83 -16.94 -3.06 -29.68
C PRO A 83 -15.91 -3.90 -28.92
N GLU A 84 -16.18 -5.20 -28.77
CA GLU A 84 -15.32 -6.15 -28.06
C GLU A 84 -14.00 -6.39 -28.79
N TYR A 85 -14.03 -6.38 -30.12
CA TYR A 85 -12.80 -6.47 -30.93
C TYR A 85 -11.99 -5.16 -30.84
N ALA A 86 -12.66 -4.00 -30.85
CA ALA A 86 -11.99 -2.73 -30.65
C ALA A 86 -11.31 -2.63 -29.27
N LEU A 87 -12.00 -3.10 -28.23
CA LEU A 87 -11.42 -3.25 -26.90
C LEU A 87 -10.17 -4.14 -26.91
N LEU A 88 -10.23 -5.33 -27.51
CA LEU A 88 -9.09 -6.24 -27.65
C LEU A 88 -7.89 -5.54 -28.31
N VAL A 89 -8.10 -4.84 -29.42
CA VAL A 89 -7.03 -4.11 -30.14
C VAL A 89 -6.43 -3.01 -29.26
N PHE A 90 -7.25 -2.23 -28.57
CA PHE A 90 -6.73 -1.15 -27.72
C PHE A 90 -5.99 -1.69 -26.49
N ARG A 91 -6.44 -2.79 -25.89
CA ARG A 91 -5.71 -3.46 -24.81
C ARG A 91 -4.36 -3.99 -25.32
N ALA A 92 -4.32 -4.57 -26.52
CA ALA A 92 -3.06 -4.95 -27.17
C ALA A 92 -2.12 -3.75 -27.38
N TYR A 93 -2.62 -2.64 -27.91
CA TYR A 93 -1.84 -1.40 -28.07
C TYR A 93 -1.31 -0.85 -26.75
N GLN A 94 -2.09 -0.95 -25.68
CA GLN A 94 -1.64 -0.57 -24.36
C GLN A 94 -0.49 -1.47 -23.88
N LYS A 95 -0.66 -2.80 -23.95
CA LYS A 95 0.34 -3.76 -23.45
C LYS A 95 1.65 -3.73 -24.24
N GLU A 96 1.61 -3.49 -25.56
CA GLU A 96 2.82 -3.27 -26.38
C GLU A 96 3.42 -1.86 -26.26
N GLY A 97 2.85 -1.00 -25.42
CA GLY A 97 3.31 0.37 -25.23
C GLY A 97 3.17 1.25 -26.47
N VAL A 98 2.27 0.93 -27.42
CA VAL A 98 1.95 1.77 -28.59
C VAL A 98 1.50 3.15 -28.11
N PHE A 99 0.55 3.19 -27.17
CA PHE A 99 0.03 4.43 -26.60
C PHE A 99 1.10 5.25 -25.87
N SER A 100 1.95 4.59 -25.06
CA SER A 100 3.07 5.24 -24.36
C SER A 100 4.09 5.87 -25.31
N ARG A 101 4.39 5.21 -26.45
CA ARG A 101 5.32 5.73 -27.46
C ARG A 101 4.80 6.96 -28.19
N ILE A 102 3.49 7.00 -28.47
CA ILE A 102 2.90 8.15 -29.15
C ILE A 102 2.51 9.27 -28.20
N ALA A 103 2.39 9.01 -26.89
CA ALA A 103 2.04 10.01 -25.89
C ALA A 103 3.12 11.10 -25.74
N LYS A 104 2.71 12.29 -25.30
CA LYS A 104 3.62 13.41 -25.02
C LYS A 104 3.54 13.67 -23.52
N SER A 105 4.71 13.78 -22.89
CA SER A 105 4.81 13.99 -21.46
C SER A 105 4.94 15.47 -21.12
N THR A 106 4.23 15.90 -20.09
CA THR A 106 4.64 17.00 -19.21
C THR A 106 5.33 16.43 -17.97
N THR A 107 5.62 17.23 -16.94
CA THR A 107 6.43 16.85 -15.76
C THR A 107 6.06 15.50 -15.12
N ASN A 108 4.77 15.12 -15.06
CA ASN A 108 4.33 13.83 -14.49
C ASN A 108 3.13 13.15 -15.20
N ILE A 109 2.58 13.75 -16.26
CA ILE A 109 1.39 13.23 -16.97
C ILE A 109 1.70 13.06 -18.44
N ALA A 110 1.43 11.87 -18.97
CA ALA A 110 1.50 11.60 -20.39
C ALA A 110 0.10 11.70 -21.01
N HIS A 111 -0.04 12.52 -22.05
CA HIS A 111 -1.29 12.68 -22.78
C HIS A 111 -1.22 11.93 -24.12
N LEU A 112 -2.24 11.11 -24.43
CA LEU A 112 -2.35 10.38 -25.69
C LEU A 112 -2.58 11.31 -26.88
N GLY A 113 -3.39 12.37 -26.71
CA GLY A 113 -3.72 13.34 -27.73
C GLY A 113 -4.61 12.77 -28.85
N LEU A 114 -5.84 13.26 -28.94
CA LEU A 114 -6.85 12.78 -29.88
C LEU A 114 -6.36 12.65 -31.34
N ASN A 115 -5.58 13.61 -31.84
CA ASN A 115 -5.10 13.57 -33.23
C ASN A 115 -4.08 12.45 -33.49
N ARG A 116 -3.24 12.11 -32.51
CA ARG A 116 -2.28 11.01 -32.63
C ARG A 116 -2.98 9.67 -32.53
N PHE A 117 -3.93 9.56 -31.59
CA PHE A 117 -4.78 8.39 -31.49
C PHE A 117 -5.53 8.12 -32.80
N LYS A 118 -6.14 9.15 -33.42
CA LYS A 118 -6.83 9.03 -34.71
C LYS A 118 -5.94 8.58 -35.87
N ALA A 119 -4.63 8.82 -35.78
CA ALA A 119 -3.68 8.45 -36.82
C ALA A 119 -3.12 7.03 -36.66
N LEU A 120 -3.44 6.34 -35.56
CA LEU A 120 -3.01 4.96 -35.36
C LEU A 120 -3.66 4.05 -36.40
N PRO A 121 -2.91 3.09 -36.99
CA PRO A 121 -3.50 2.05 -37.79
C PRO A 121 -4.47 1.24 -36.92
N PHE A 122 -5.53 0.72 -37.51
CA PHE A 122 -6.51 -0.12 -36.81
C PHE A 122 -6.87 -1.31 -37.71
N PRO A 123 -6.72 -2.56 -37.24
CA PRO A 123 -7.05 -3.74 -38.03
C PRO A 123 -8.57 -3.87 -38.21
N VAL A 124 -9.01 -4.23 -39.41
CA VAL A 124 -10.44 -4.38 -39.76
C VAL A 124 -10.65 -5.74 -40.44
N PRO A 125 -10.47 -6.88 -39.72
CA PRO A 125 -10.75 -8.19 -40.31
C PRO A 125 -12.26 -8.39 -40.50
N PRO A 126 -12.71 -9.40 -41.27
CA PRO A 126 -14.12 -9.72 -41.43
C PRO A 126 -14.83 -9.90 -40.08
N ARG A 127 -16.12 -9.54 -40.01
CA ARG A 127 -16.88 -9.56 -38.75
C ARG A 127 -16.87 -10.92 -38.04
N THR A 128 -16.95 -12.02 -38.78
CA THR A 128 -16.89 -13.38 -38.22
C THR A 128 -15.55 -13.70 -37.55
N VAL A 129 -14.45 -13.15 -38.08
CA VAL A 129 -13.12 -13.23 -37.47
C VAL A 129 -13.08 -12.39 -36.20
N GLN A 130 -13.62 -11.18 -36.22
CA GLN A 130 -13.70 -10.31 -35.04
C GLN A 130 -14.45 -10.98 -33.88
N GLU A 131 -15.58 -11.62 -34.15
CA GLU A 131 -16.37 -12.37 -33.16
C GLU A 131 -15.53 -13.48 -32.52
N SER A 132 -14.87 -14.29 -33.37
CA SER A 132 -14.03 -15.39 -32.91
C SER A 132 -12.85 -14.92 -32.05
N LEU A 133 -12.18 -13.84 -32.45
CA LEU A 133 -11.06 -13.26 -31.70
C LEU A 133 -11.49 -12.64 -30.38
N ALA A 134 -12.60 -11.91 -30.38
CA ALA A 134 -13.17 -11.31 -29.18
C ALA A 134 -13.56 -12.38 -28.15
N ASP A 135 -14.17 -13.48 -28.59
CA ASP A 135 -14.55 -14.58 -27.71
C ASP A 135 -13.35 -15.31 -27.12
N VAL A 136 -12.30 -15.55 -27.91
CA VAL A 136 -11.05 -16.16 -27.42
C VAL A 136 -10.36 -15.22 -26.43
N ALA A 137 -10.29 -13.92 -26.73
CA ALA A 137 -9.70 -12.93 -25.84
C ALA A 137 -10.46 -12.80 -24.52
N ARG A 138 -11.80 -12.80 -24.55
CA ARG A 138 -12.64 -12.78 -23.34
C ARG A 138 -12.33 -13.98 -22.44
N ALA A 139 -12.34 -15.19 -23.01
CA ALA A 139 -12.05 -16.41 -22.27
C ALA A 139 -10.62 -16.44 -21.71
N PHE A 140 -9.64 -15.92 -22.45
CA PHE A 140 -8.28 -15.76 -21.97
C PHE A 140 -8.22 -14.79 -20.79
N GLN A 141 -8.87 -13.62 -20.93
CA GLN A 141 -8.85 -12.59 -19.91
C GLN A 141 -9.50 -13.04 -18.60
N GLU A 142 -10.67 -13.69 -18.65
CA GLU A 142 -11.35 -14.21 -17.47
C GLU A 142 -10.45 -15.14 -16.63
N ARG A 143 -9.61 -15.92 -17.29
CA ARG A 143 -8.64 -16.81 -16.64
C ARG A 143 -7.48 -16.04 -16.03
N VAL A 144 -6.96 -15.04 -16.74
CA VAL A 144 -5.91 -14.16 -16.24
C VAL A 144 -6.39 -13.43 -15.00
N ASP A 145 -7.60 -12.87 -15.03
CA ASP A 145 -8.17 -12.13 -13.91
C ASP A 145 -8.42 -13.04 -12.70
N THR A 146 -8.91 -14.27 -12.94
CA THR A 146 -9.06 -15.28 -11.89
C THR A 146 -7.72 -15.64 -11.26
N ALA A 147 -6.69 -15.92 -12.07
CA ALA A 147 -5.35 -16.25 -11.58
C ALA A 147 -4.73 -15.07 -10.81
N ARG A 148 -4.86 -13.86 -11.35
CA ARG A 148 -4.37 -12.63 -10.70
C ARG A 148 -5.04 -12.42 -9.35
N HIS A 149 -6.36 -12.59 -9.26
CA HIS A 149 -7.09 -12.49 -7.99
C HIS A 149 -6.59 -13.50 -6.95
N VAL A 150 -6.45 -14.78 -7.32
CA VAL A 150 -5.92 -15.82 -6.42
C VAL A 150 -4.51 -15.47 -5.94
N LEU A 151 -3.63 -15.02 -6.83
CA LEU A 151 -2.27 -14.65 -6.48
C LEU A 151 -2.22 -13.45 -5.53
N THR A 152 -3.03 -12.41 -5.80
CA THR A 152 -3.10 -11.21 -4.96
C THR A 152 -3.62 -11.50 -3.56
N GLU A 153 -4.64 -12.34 -3.41
CA GLU A 153 -5.20 -12.72 -2.10
C GLU A 153 -4.28 -13.67 -1.32
N SER A 154 -3.46 -14.50 -2.00
CA SER A 154 -2.61 -15.49 -1.34
C SER A 154 -1.45 -14.87 -0.55
N ILE A 155 -0.87 -13.77 -1.02
CA ILE A 155 0.28 -13.11 -0.37
C ILE A 155 -0.04 -12.69 1.08
N PRO A 156 -1.09 -11.90 1.35
CA PRO A 156 -1.40 -11.48 2.72
C PRO A 156 -1.81 -12.65 3.63
N GLU A 157 -2.42 -13.72 3.09
CA GLU A 157 -2.75 -14.92 3.85
C GLU A 157 -1.51 -15.64 4.37
N ILE A 158 -0.49 -15.81 3.52
CA ILE A 158 0.76 -16.48 3.87
C ILE A 158 1.59 -15.62 4.84
N GLU A 159 1.63 -14.31 4.64
CA GLU A 159 2.29 -13.39 5.57
C GLU A 159 1.60 -13.38 6.96
N SER A 160 0.27 -13.55 6.99
CA SER A 160 -0.49 -13.72 8.24
C SER A 160 -0.16 -15.03 8.96
N LEU A 161 0.15 -16.11 8.23
CA LEU A 161 0.50 -17.39 8.82
C LEU A 161 1.81 -17.32 9.62
N ALA A 162 2.84 -16.64 9.10
CA ALA A 162 4.11 -16.46 9.81
C ALA A 162 3.89 -15.78 11.18
N ARG A 163 3.08 -14.72 11.21
CA ARG A 163 2.74 -14.00 12.45
C ARG A 163 2.04 -14.91 13.45
N LYS A 164 1.01 -15.64 13.02
CA LYS A 164 0.25 -16.55 13.90
C LYS A 164 1.12 -17.65 14.49
N VAL A 165 2.00 -18.26 13.69
CA VAL A 165 2.91 -19.30 14.18
C VAL A 165 3.89 -18.72 15.19
N ARG A 166 4.47 -17.55 14.89
CA ARG A 166 5.36 -16.84 15.80
C ARG A 166 4.70 -16.60 17.15
N ASP A 167 3.47 -16.09 17.17
CA ASP A 167 2.75 -15.85 18.42
C ASP A 167 2.49 -17.15 19.19
N GLN A 168 2.02 -18.20 18.50
CA GLN A 168 1.78 -19.49 19.15
C GLN A 168 3.07 -20.09 19.74
N VAL A 169 4.21 -19.97 19.05
CA VAL A 169 5.49 -20.53 19.53
C VAL A 169 6.08 -19.69 20.67
N LEU A 170 5.99 -18.37 20.60
CA LEU A 170 6.57 -17.48 21.60
C LEU A 170 5.70 -17.41 22.86
N ILE A 171 4.40 -17.20 22.69
CA ILE A 171 3.43 -16.89 23.75
C ILE A 171 2.67 -18.15 24.20
N GLY A 172 2.38 -19.07 23.28
CA GLY A 172 1.48 -20.20 23.55
C GLY A 172 0.04 -19.72 23.83
N ASP A 173 -0.63 -20.36 24.79
CA ASP A 173 -2.02 -20.03 25.17
C ASP A 173 -2.13 -18.90 26.20
N GLY A 174 -1.01 -18.37 26.69
CA GLY A 174 -0.96 -17.43 27.81
C GLY A 174 -0.29 -16.11 27.44
N VAL A 175 -1.09 -15.06 27.24
CA VAL A 175 -0.59 -13.68 27.23
C VAL A 175 -0.33 -13.25 28.68
N PRO A 176 0.79 -12.58 29.00
CA PRO A 176 0.91 -11.90 30.27
C PRO A 176 -0.09 -10.75 30.28
N GLU A 177 -1.13 -10.85 31.11
CA GLU A 177 -1.80 -9.64 31.57
C GLU A 177 -0.75 -8.77 32.28
N GLU A 178 -0.87 -7.43 32.25
CA GLU A 178 0.00 -6.52 33.02
C GLU A 178 0.07 -6.90 34.52
N ARG A 179 -0.91 -7.66 35.02
CA ARG A 179 -0.97 -8.24 36.38
C ARG A 179 -0.29 -9.61 36.54
N ALA A 180 0.05 -10.31 35.46
CA ALA A 180 0.69 -11.62 35.47
C ALA A 180 2.22 -11.55 35.58
N ILE A 181 2.81 -10.37 35.37
CA ILE A 181 4.25 -10.11 35.61
C ILE A 181 4.64 -10.43 37.07
N SER A 182 3.67 -10.41 37.98
CA SER A 182 3.84 -10.69 39.41
C SER A 182 3.27 -12.05 39.87
N ALA A 183 2.72 -12.87 38.97
CA ALA A 183 2.06 -14.13 39.35
C ALA A 183 2.41 -15.29 38.40
N GLY A 184 3.54 -15.95 38.67
CA GLY A 184 3.72 -17.38 38.38
C GLY A 184 3.75 -17.83 36.92
N VAL A 185 4.32 -17.04 36.00
CA VAL A 185 4.65 -17.53 34.64
C VAL A 185 5.95 -18.35 34.68
N ALA A 186 6.05 -19.38 33.84
CA ALA A 186 7.13 -20.38 33.82
C ALA A 186 8.56 -19.86 33.50
N PHE A 187 8.75 -18.57 33.19
CA PHE A 187 10.04 -17.96 32.86
C PHE A 187 10.14 -16.52 33.39
N PRO A 188 11.34 -15.98 33.67
CA PRO A 188 11.49 -14.62 34.18
C PRO A 188 11.18 -13.58 33.10
N TRP A 189 10.40 -12.56 33.47
CA TRP A 189 10.12 -11.38 32.66
C TRP A 189 11.05 -10.25 33.07
N LYS A 190 11.56 -9.53 32.07
CA LYS A 190 12.38 -8.33 32.24
C LYS A 190 11.82 -7.21 31.38
N THR A 191 12.08 -5.97 31.74
CA THR A 191 11.87 -4.85 30.81
C THR A 191 12.93 -4.90 29.71
N ALA A 192 12.67 -4.31 28.55
CA ALA A 192 13.66 -4.23 27.47
C ALA A 192 14.95 -3.53 27.95
N ALA A 193 14.85 -2.55 28.86
CA ALA A 193 16.02 -1.92 29.48
C ALA A 193 16.87 -2.89 30.31
N GLU A 194 16.25 -3.86 31.00
CA GLU A 194 16.95 -4.89 31.79
C GLU A 194 17.49 -6.04 30.93
N SER A 195 16.93 -6.20 29.72
CA SER A 195 17.27 -7.24 28.76
C SER A 195 18.41 -6.87 27.81
N VAL A 196 18.88 -5.61 27.83
CA VAL A 196 20.02 -5.16 27.03
C VAL A 196 21.32 -5.06 27.84
N ALA A 197 22.46 -5.07 27.15
CA ALA A 197 23.78 -4.93 27.76
C ALA A 197 23.90 -3.60 28.53
N VAL A 198 24.55 -3.64 29.71
CA VAL A 198 24.61 -2.52 30.65
C VAL A 198 25.37 -1.33 30.06
N ASP A 199 26.43 -1.60 29.30
CA ASP A 199 27.27 -0.64 28.60
C ASP A 199 26.67 -0.15 27.27
N ALA A 200 25.57 -0.77 26.82
CA ALA A 200 24.91 -0.46 25.58
C ALA A 200 23.39 -0.28 25.80
N PRO A 201 22.95 0.84 26.41
CA PRO A 201 21.53 1.10 26.63
C PRO A 201 20.76 1.30 25.32
N ILE A 202 19.43 1.28 25.40
CA ILE A 202 18.54 1.56 24.26
C ILE A 202 18.63 3.04 23.90
N VAL A 203 19.10 3.32 22.68
CA VAL A 203 19.32 4.65 22.11
C VAL A 203 18.79 4.74 20.68
N TYR A 204 18.52 5.97 20.23
CA TYR A 204 18.27 6.27 18.82
C TYR A 204 19.55 6.77 18.15
N GLY A 205 19.53 6.79 16.82
CA GLY A 205 20.70 7.11 16.00
C GLY A 205 20.91 8.58 15.62
N ILE A 206 21.63 8.76 14.51
CA ILE A 206 22.02 10.05 13.95
C ILE A 206 20.79 10.91 13.65
N LEU A 207 20.82 12.16 14.13
CA LEU A 207 19.78 13.17 13.90
C LEU A 207 19.89 13.82 12.52
N GLN A 208 21.11 14.14 12.10
CA GLN A 208 21.44 14.78 10.83
C GLN A 208 22.65 14.07 10.21
N PRO A 209 22.45 13.19 9.23
CA PRO A 209 23.54 12.39 8.65
C PRO A 209 24.46 13.16 7.71
N GLY A 210 24.09 14.40 7.34
CA GLY A 210 24.84 15.18 6.36
C GLY A 210 24.65 14.70 4.91
N PRO A 211 25.51 15.14 3.98
CA PRO A 211 25.52 14.61 2.62
C PRO A 211 25.94 13.14 2.63
N ASP A 212 25.51 12.41 1.60
CA ASP A 212 25.94 11.02 1.40
C ASP A 212 27.42 10.95 1.01
N ILE A 213 28.16 9.97 1.55
CA ILE A 213 29.59 9.77 1.28
C ILE A 213 29.79 8.44 0.53
N ASP A 214 29.77 8.48 -0.80
CA ASP A 214 29.80 7.30 -1.68
C ASP A 214 31.20 6.93 -2.21
N ASP A 215 32.24 7.62 -1.77
CA ASP A 215 33.64 7.43 -2.20
C ASP A 215 34.36 6.25 -1.52
N GLY A 216 33.63 5.44 -0.75
CA GLY A 216 34.15 4.28 -0.01
C GLY A 216 34.80 4.61 1.34
N THR A 217 34.84 5.88 1.74
CA THR A 217 35.36 6.31 3.06
C THR A 217 34.26 6.55 4.10
N GLY A 218 33.00 6.58 3.66
CA GLY A 218 31.85 6.82 4.51
C GLY A 218 31.50 5.62 5.39
N ILE A 219 30.85 5.89 6.53
CA ILE A 219 30.35 4.87 7.45
C ILE A 219 28.88 4.61 7.14
N PRO A 220 28.46 3.35 6.88
CA PRO A 220 27.07 3.04 6.59
C PRO A 220 26.19 3.32 7.79
N TYR A 221 24.99 3.85 7.54
CA TYR A 221 23.97 3.96 8.56
C TYR A 221 22.62 3.44 8.06
N ILE A 222 21.91 2.74 8.95
CA ILE A 222 20.64 2.10 8.62
C ILE A 222 19.50 3.08 8.86
N GLN A 223 18.60 3.17 7.88
CA GLN A 223 17.33 3.87 7.98
C GLN A 223 16.17 2.88 8.02
N GLN A 224 15.04 3.34 8.54
CA GLN A 224 13.85 2.50 8.68
C GLN A 224 13.38 1.90 7.34
N GLN A 225 13.56 2.62 6.23
CA GLN A 225 13.18 2.14 4.89
C GLN A 225 14.03 0.96 4.42
N ASP A 226 15.25 0.83 4.97
CA ASP A 226 16.24 -0.19 4.60
C ASP A 226 15.93 -1.51 5.32
N ILE A 227 15.13 -1.49 6.38
CA ILE A 227 14.60 -2.70 7.02
C ILE A 227 13.36 -3.15 6.25
N GLN A 228 13.40 -4.32 5.62
CA GLN A 228 12.29 -4.91 4.89
C GLN A 228 12.20 -6.41 5.15
N ASN A 229 10.99 -6.92 5.41
CA ASN A 229 10.76 -8.35 5.69
C ASN A 229 11.69 -8.91 6.76
N GLU A 230 11.90 -8.14 7.84
CA GLU A 230 12.77 -8.51 8.97
C GLU A 230 14.28 -8.59 8.65
N GLN A 231 14.70 -8.12 7.47
CA GLN A 231 16.08 -8.07 7.01
C GLN A 231 16.51 -6.65 6.68
N ILE A 232 17.82 -6.39 6.72
CA ILE A 232 18.40 -5.10 6.29
C ILE A 232 18.82 -5.23 4.83
N THR A 233 18.38 -4.29 4.00
CA THR A 233 18.71 -4.23 2.57
C THR A 233 19.98 -3.42 2.37
N GLU A 234 21.09 -4.09 2.06
CA GLU A 234 22.43 -3.47 2.00
C GLU A 234 22.65 -2.62 0.74
N GLU A 235 21.99 -2.96 -0.36
CA GLU A 235 22.21 -2.39 -1.71
C GLU A 235 22.01 -0.87 -1.81
N LYS A 236 21.30 -0.28 -0.84
CA LYS A 236 20.90 1.13 -0.85
C LYS A 236 21.24 1.87 0.44
N LEU A 237 22.12 1.29 1.26
CA LEU A 237 22.57 1.95 2.48
C LEU A 237 23.31 3.23 2.13
N ARG A 238 22.97 4.28 2.87
CA ARG A 238 23.64 5.57 2.77
C ARG A 238 24.78 5.61 3.77
N ASN A 239 25.75 6.45 3.47
CA ASN A 239 26.94 6.62 4.27
C ASN A 239 26.99 8.02 4.88
N THR A 240 27.53 8.11 6.09
CA THR A 240 27.82 9.37 6.76
C THR A 240 29.32 9.56 6.92
N SER A 241 29.75 10.80 7.19
CA SER A 241 31.15 11.08 7.51
C SER A 241 31.57 10.49 8.87
N LEU A 242 32.87 10.19 9.02
CA LEU A 242 33.45 9.78 10.30
C LEU A 242 33.17 10.79 11.43
N GLU A 243 33.21 12.10 11.13
CA GLU A 243 32.93 13.16 12.12
C GLU A 243 31.50 13.06 12.69
N VAL A 244 30.51 12.75 11.84
CA VAL A 244 29.12 12.55 12.29
C VAL A 244 28.99 11.24 13.05
N HIS A 245 29.62 10.16 12.56
CA HIS A 245 29.62 8.87 13.25
C HIS A 245 30.16 8.99 14.68
N ASP A 246 31.30 9.65 14.87
CA ASP A 246 31.95 9.80 16.18
C ASP A 246 31.08 10.57 17.18
N LYS A 247 30.35 11.60 16.72
CA LYS A 247 29.36 12.34 17.54
C LYS A 247 28.21 11.46 18.01
N PHE A 248 27.89 10.39 17.28
CA PHE A 248 26.84 9.42 17.58
C PHE A 248 27.41 8.01 17.87
N SER A 249 28.62 7.94 18.43
CA SER A 249 29.29 6.68 18.79
C SER A 249 28.47 5.79 19.73
N ARG A 250 27.61 6.37 20.58
CA ARG A 250 26.70 5.63 21.45
C ARG A 250 25.66 4.77 20.72
N SER A 251 25.30 5.14 19.49
CA SER A 251 24.36 4.40 18.65
C SER A 251 25.05 3.54 17.59
N ALA A 252 26.38 3.45 17.63
CA ALA A 252 27.13 2.53 16.78
C ALA A 252 26.61 1.11 17.00
N ILE A 253 26.33 0.44 15.87
CA ILE A 253 25.75 -0.90 15.89
C ILE A 253 26.86 -1.94 15.88
N ALA A 254 26.56 -3.09 16.49
CA ALA A 254 27.39 -4.28 16.39
C ALA A 254 26.60 -5.45 15.81
N SER A 255 27.29 -6.42 15.25
CA SER A 255 26.67 -7.69 14.84
C SER A 255 25.85 -8.30 15.98
N GLY A 256 24.61 -8.70 15.69
CA GLY A 256 23.67 -9.23 16.68
C GLY A 256 22.89 -8.17 17.46
N ASP A 257 23.12 -6.88 17.24
CA ASP A 257 22.19 -5.84 17.72
C ASP A 257 20.82 -6.03 17.04
N VAL A 258 19.75 -5.81 17.79
CA VAL A 258 18.37 -5.85 17.28
C VAL A 258 17.87 -4.43 17.11
N LEU A 259 17.43 -4.10 15.90
CA LEU A 259 16.92 -2.80 15.51
C LEU A 259 15.40 -2.79 15.61
N LEU A 260 14.83 -1.72 16.14
CA LEU A 260 13.38 -1.47 16.18
C LEU A 260 13.08 -0.10 15.58
N GLY A 261 12.30 -0.06 14.51
CA GLY A 261 11.75 1.18 13.96
C GLY A 261 10.79 1.83 14.95
N ILE A 262 11.00 3.11 15.24
CA ILE A 262 10.25 3.87 16.25
C ILE A 262 9.46 5.04 15.68
N ILE A 263 9.38 5.17 14.36
CA ILE A 263 8.62 6.22 13.64
C ILE A 263 7.75 5.56 12.59
N ARG A 264 6.50 5.98 12.41
CA ARG A 264 5.49 5.43 11.47
C ARG A 264 5.12 3.96 11.73
N ASN A 265 6.05 3.03 11.49
CA ASN A 265 5.86 1.58 11.52
C ASN A 265 7.00 0.89 12.30
N THR A 266 6.64 -0.09 13.12
CA THR A 266 7.57 -0.87 13.96
C THR A 266 8.19 -2.03 13.19
N ARG A 267 9.24 -1.72 12.43
CA ARG A 267 10.05 -2.73 11.71
C ARG A 267 11.16 -3.26 12.61
N VAL A 268 11.50 -4.53 12.49
CA VAL A 268 12.53 -5.19 13.31
C VAL A 268 13.55 -5.85 12.41
N ALA A 269 14.84 -5.83 12.78
CA ALA A 269 15.87 -6.65 12.12
C ALA A 269 17.05 -6.91 13.05
N VAL A 270 17.80 -7.97 12.79
CA VAL A 270 19.09 -8.24 13.44
C VAL A 270 20.21 -7.68 12.57
N VAL A 271 21.17 -6.99 13.17
CA VAL A 271 22.35 -6.44 12.47
C VAL A 271 23.27 -7.60 12.07
N PRO A 272 23.56 -7.77 10.77
CA PRO A 272 24.45 -8.82 10.29
C PRO A 272 25.93 -8.41 10.49
N PRO A 273 26.88 -9.37 10.44
CA PRO A 273 28.31 -9.10 10.60
C PRO A 273 28.88 -8.05 9.64
N GLU A 274 28.33 -7.95 8.43
CA GLU A 274 28.79 -7.06 7.37
C GLU A 274 28.57 -5.57 7.71
N LEU A 275 27.66 -5.27 8.64
CA LEU A 275 27.32 -3.91 9.07
C LEU A 275 27.88 -3.56 10.45
N ASP A 276 28.77 -4.40 10.99
CA ASP A 276 29.45 -4.15 12.25
C ASP A 276 30.24 -2.83 12.21
N GLY A 277 30.09 -1.99 13.24
CA GLY A 277 30.69 -0.66 13.29
C GLY A 277 29.92 0.42 12.50
N GLY A 278 28.80 0.09 11.87
CA GLY A 278 27.89 1.07 11.27
C GLY A 278 27.15 1.93 12.30
N ASN A 279 26.16 2.69 11.84
CA ASN A 279 25.28 3.46 12.73
C ASN A 279 23.81 3.33 12.33
N ILE A 280 22.92 3.98 13.05
CA ILE A 280 21.48 4.02 12.75
C ILE A 280 21.01 5.46 12.61
N ASN A 281 19.86 5.67 11.99
CA ASN A 281 19.19 6.98 11.99
C ASN A 281 18.27 7.15 13.21
N ARG A 282 17.81 8.39 13.46
CA ARG A 282 16.87 8.73 14.54
C ARG A 282 15.59 7.88 14.55
N GLY A 283 15.17 7.34 13.40
CA GLY A 283 13.95 6.55 13.27
C GLY A 283 14.05 5.11 13.79
N ILE A 284 15.21 4.72 14.34
CA ILE A 284 15.48 3.38 14.82
C ILE A 284 15.98 3.45 16.27
N ALA A 285 15.52 2.52 17.11
CA ALA A 285 16.10 2.20 18.39
C ALA A 285 16.96 0.95 18.27
N ARG A 286 18.15 0.96 18.90
CA ARG A 286 19.07 -0.18 18.92
C ARG A 286 19.02 -0.87 20.28
N LEU A 287 18.75 -2.17 20.28
CA LEU A 287 18.73 -3.04 21.45
C LEU A 287 19.89 -4.04 21.32
N ARG A 288 20.87 -4.00 22.22
CA ARG A 288 21.93 -5.02 22.28
C ARG A 288 21.58 -6.07 23.31
N PRO A 289 21.17 -7.27 22.92
CA PRO A 289 20.82 -8.32 23.87
C PRO A 289 21.97 -8.62 24.83
N ARG A 290 21.64 -9.04 26.05
CA ARG A 290 22.60 -9.61 27.00
C ARG A 290 22.97 -11.04 26.61
N GLU A 291 24.00 -11.60 27.24
CA GLU A 291 24.44 -12.98 27.02
C GLU A 291 23.36 -14.04 27.29
N ASP A 292 22.35 -13.73 28.11
CA ASP A 292 21.21 -14.60 28.40
C ASP A 292 20.02 -14.42 27.45
N LEU A 293 20.17 -13.64 26.38
CA LEU A 293 19.12 -13.36 25.40
C LEU A 293 19.66 -13.43 23.96
N GLU A 294 19.16 -14.38 23.18
CA GLU A 294 19.50 -14.55 21.76
C GLU A 294 18.91 -13.41 20.92
N SER A 295 19.71 -12.86 20.00
CA SER A 295 19.30 -11.74 19.15
C SER A 295 18.12 -12.07 18.25
N GLU A 296 18.13 -13.24 17.61
CA GLU A 296 17.01 -13.70 16.78
C GLU A 296 15.74 -13.93 17.60
N TYR A 297 15.88 -14.43 18.84
CA TYR A 297 14.73 -14.60 19.73
C TYR A 297 14.10 -13.25 20.07
N LEU A 298 14.92 -12.26 20.44
CA LEU A 298 14.44 -10.90 20.69
C LEU A 298 13.81 -10.29 19.43
N ALA A 299 14.39 -10.50 18.25
CA ALA A 299 13.82 -10.02 17.00
C ALA A 299 12.44 -10.63 16.74
N HIS A 300 12.28 -11.95 16.89
CA HIS A 300 10.97 -12.61 16.78
C HIS A 300 9.99 -12.13 17.84
N TRP A 301 10.43 -11.90 19.09
CA TRP A 301 9.60 -11.34 20.13
C TRP A 301 9.07 -9.95 19.75
N LEU A 302 9.96 -9.05 19.31
CA LEU A 302 9.57 -7.71 18.87
C LEU A 302 8.65 -7.73 17.66
N SER A 303 8.77 -8.73 16.78
CA SER A 303 7.93 -8.93 15.60
C SER A 303 6.63 -9.70 15.87
N SER A 304 6.35 -10.11 17.10
CA SER A 304 5.10 -10.80 17.49
C SER A 304 3.89 -9.85 17.42
N GLU A 305 2.70 -10.37 17.13
CA GLU A 305 1.48 -9.55 17.07
C GLU A 305 1.21 -8.88 18.41
N TRP A 306 1.50 -9.57 19.52
CA TRP A 306 1.34 -9.02 20.85
C TRP A 306 2.22 -7.78 21.07
N VAL A 307 3.53 -7.86 20.75
CA VAL A 307 4.42 -6.70 20.90
C VAL A 307 4.04 -5.60 19.91
N GLN A 308 3.72 -5.93 18.67
CA GLN A 308 3.31 -4.94 17.68
C GLN A 308 2.05 -4.18 18.12
N ARG A 309 1.09 -4.86 18.74
CA ARG A 309 -0.09 -4.23 19.37
C ARG A 309 0.31 -3.36 20.56
N TRP A 310 1.12 -3.89 21.47
CA TRP A 310 1.62 -3.16 22.65
C TRP A 310 2.32 -1.85 22.27
N LEU A 311 3.13 -1.88 21.19
CA LEU A 311 3.82 -0.73 20.62
C LEU A 311 2.83 0.23 19.94
N SER A 312 1.89 -0.28 19.14
CA SER A 312 0.91 0.55 18.44
C SER A 312 0.03 1.39 19.38
N GLU A 313 -0.38 0.81 20.53
CA GLU A 313 -1.16 1.50 21.56
C GLU A 313 -0.39 2.64 22.25
N ARG A 314 0.94 2.65 22.12
CA ARG A 314 1.85 3.65 22.72
C ARG A 314 2.42 4.62 21.69
N MET A 315 2.12 4.45 20.40
CA MET A 315 2.51 5.42 19.38
C MET A 315 1.75 6.73 19.54
N ARG A 316 2.47 7.86 19.43
CA ARG A 316 1.89 9.21 19.54
C ARG A 316 2.24 10.05 18.33
N GLY A 317 1.32 10.91 17.89
CA GLY A 317 1.52 11.87 16.78
C GLY A 317 0.69 11.53 15.54
N ILE A 318 0.27 12.57 14.80
CA ILE A 318 -0.68 12.48 13.68
C ILE A 318 0.04 12.14 12.36
N ASP A 319 0.95 13.01 11.90
CA ASP A 319 1.61 12.85 10.59
C ASP A 319 2.82 11.90 10.61
N MET A 320 3.41 11.73 11.80
CA MET A 320 4.63 10.94 12.08
C MET A 320 4.48 10.26 13.44
N PRO A 321 3.55 9.31 13.61
CA PRO A 321 3.38 8.61 14.87
C PRO A 321 4.70 7.97 15.27
N GLY A 322 5.15 8.19 16.50
CA GLY A 322 6.43 7.70 16.98
C GLY A 322 6.34 7.14 18.40
N LEU A 323 7.30 6.29 18.72
CA LEU A 323 7.50 5.76 20.07
C LEU A 323 8.53 6.58 20.82
N ASN A 324 8.26 6.90 22.08
CA ASN A 324 9.28 7.42 22.97
C ASN A 324 10.19 6.27 23.41
N LEU A 325 11.51 6.51 23.52
CA LEU A 325 12.44 5.52 24.06
C LEU A 325 12.10 5.07 25.48
N ARG A 326 11.41 5.91 26.27
CA ARG A 326 10.87 5.51 27.58
C ARG A 326 9.92 4.33 27.43
N ASP A 327 8.99 4.38 26.49
CA ASP A 327 8.03 3.30 26.25
C ASP A 327 8.77 2.06 25.74
N VAL A 328 9.68 2.21 24.78
CA VAL A 328 10.50 1.08 24.29
C VAL A 328 11.26 0.39 25.43
N ARG A 329 11.81 1.15 26.38
CA ARG A 329 12.52 0.61 27.56
C ARG A 329 11.63 -0.17 28.51
N LEU A 330 10.34 0.16 28.60
CA LEU A 330 9.36 -0.50 29.48
C LEU A 330 8.74 -1.77 28.86
N LEU A 331 9.02 -2.05 27.58
CA LEU A 331 8.49 -3.21 26.88
C LEU A 331 8.80 -4.51 27.64
N PRO A 332 7.81 -5.35 27.97
CA PRO A 332 8.04 -6.63 28.62
C PRO A 332 8.72 -7.62 27.67
N VAL A 333 9.82 -8.23 28.11
CA VAL A 333 10.59 -9.23 27.38
C VAL A 333 10.67 -10.52 28.21
N PRO A 334 10.18 -11.65 27.70
CA PRO A 334 10.38 -12.96 28.32
C PRO A 334 11.83 -13.40 28.11
N VAL A 335 12.48 -13.92 29.15
CA VAL A 335 13.87 -14.41 29.07
C VAL A 335 13.93 -15.88 29.52
N PRO A 336 13.40 -16.83 28.70
CA PRO A 336 13.55 -18.26 29.01
C PRO A 336 15.01 -18.70 28.87
N GLU A 337 15.35 -19.92 29.27
CA GLU A 337 16.72 -20.42 29.09
C GLU A 337 17.14 -20.43 27.61
N LEU A 338 18.43 -20.20 27.33
CA LEU A 338 18.96 -20.11 25.96
C LEU A 338 18.60 -21.33 25.09
N GLY A 339 18.56 -22.54 25.68
CA GLY A 339 18.15 -23.76 24.97
C GLY A 339 16.70 -23.71 24.46
N GLU A 340 15.80 -23.11 25.25
CA GLU A 340 14.39 -22.90 24.86
C GLU A 340 14.27 -21.77 23.82
N GLN A 341 15.02 -20.67 23.99
CA GLN A 341 15.06 -19.58 23.00
C GLN A 341 15.46 -20.12 21.62
N ARG A 342 16.58 -20.85 21.55
CA ARG A 342 17.09 -21.47 20.31
C ARG A 342 16.10 -22.44 19.69
N ARG A 343 15.41 -23.25 20.50
CA ARG A 343 14.37 -24.17 20.03
C ARG A 343 13.21 -23.43 19.40
N LYS A 344 12.72 -22.37 20.05
CA LYS A 344 11.62 -21.53 19.52
C LYS A 344 12.03 -20.82 18.23
N VAL A 345 13.22 -20.20 18.20
CA VAL A 345 13.79 -19.56 17.01
C VAL A 345 13.85 -20.56 15.85
N HIS A 346 14.37 -21.76 16.07
CA HIS A 346 14.45 -22.80 15.04
C HIS A 346 13.07 -23.15 14.44
N LEU A 347 12.05 -23.32 15.28
CA LEU A 347 10.67 -23.61 14.84
C LEU A 347 10.08 -22.44 14.03
N ILE A 348 10.32 -21.21 14.46
CA ILE A 348 9.78 -20.01 13.78
C ILE A 348 10.48 -19.82 12.43
N ASN A 349 11.81 -19.92 12.39
CA ASN A 349 12.59 -19.76 11.16
C ASN A 349 12.17 -20.77 10.09
N GLN A 350 11.90 -22.04 10.44
CA GLN A 350 11.38 -23.03 9.48
C GLN A 350 10.11 -22.56 8.75
N VAL A 351 9.20 -21.88 9.46
CA VAL A 351 7.96 -21.38 8.87
C VAL A 351 8.20 -20.08 8.12
N VAL A 352 8.98 -19.16 8.68
CA VAL A 352 9.33 -17.87 8.06
C VAL A 352 10.07 -18.09 6.74
N ASP A 353 11.07 -18.97 6.71
CA ASP A 353 11.79 -19.36 5.49
C ASP A 353 10.83 -19.91 4.44
N LYS A 354 9.90 -20.79 4.84
CA LYS A 354 8.93 -21.35 3.91
C LYS A 354 7.96 -20.32 3.36
N VAL A 355 7.59 -19.34 4.18
CA VAL A 355 6.77 -18.19 3.78
C VAL A 355 7.53 -17.34 2.77
N HIS A 356 8.81 -17.05 2.99
CA HIS A 356 9.65 -16.30 2.05
C HIS A 356 9.79 -17.01 0.70
N GLU A 357 10.07 -18.31 0.68
CA GLU A 357 10.13 -19.12 -0.55
C GLU A 357 8.81 -19.07 -1.33
N THR A 358 7.69 -19.25 -0.63
CA THR A 358 6.36 -19.28 -1.24
C THR A 358 6.00 -17.89 -1.79
N ARG A 359 6.32 -16.83 -1.05
CA ARG A 359 6.12 -15.44 -1.50
C ARG A 359 6.93 -15.14 -2.75
N ALA A 360 8.20 -15.54 -2.79
CA ALA A 360 9.04 -15.37 -3.99
C ALA A 360 8.43 -16.09 -5.21
N THR A 361 7.96 -17.33 -5.01
CA THR A 361 7.29 -18.12 -6.07
C THR A 361 6.00 -17.44 -6.56
N LEU A 362 5.19 -16.87 -5.66
CA LEU A 362 3.97 -16.16 -6.01
C LEU A 362 4.24 -14.86 -6.78
N LEU A 363 5.26 -14.11 -6.37
CA LEU A 363 5.68 -12.89 -7.08
C LEU A 363 6.18 -13.21 -8.48
N GLU A 364 6.93 -14.30 -8.64
CA GLU A 364 7.36 -14.76 -9.95
C GLU A 364 6.16 -15.19 -10.82
N SER A 365 5.22 -15.95 -10.25
CA SER A 365 3.99 -16.33 -10.94
C SER A 365 3.15 -15.10 -11.38
N GLN A 366 3.14 -14.03 -10.58
CA GLN A 366 2.48 -12.76 -10.95
C GLN A 366 3.18 -12.09 -12.14
N ARG A 367 4.51 -12.10 -12.18
CA ARG A 367 5.29 -11.55 -13.29
C ARG A 367 5.06 -12.35 -14.57
N GLU A 368 5.18 -13.67 -14.52
CA GLU A 368 4.95 -14.57 -15.66
C GLU A 368 3.53 -14.41 -16.24
N LEU A 369 2.53 -14.25 -15.36
CA LEU A 369 1.15 -14.01 -15.78
C LEU A 369 1.01 -12.67 -16.52
N ALA A 370 1.63 -11.60 -16.00
CA ALA A 370 1.64 -10.29 -16.63
C ALA A 370 2.35 -10.32 -18.00
N GLU A 371 3.50 -11.00 -18.09
CA GLU A 371 4.22 -11.19 -19.36
C GLU A 371 3.41 -12.00 -20.38
N THR A 372 2.72 -13.04 -19.92
CA THR A 372 1.83 -13.85 -20.77
C THR A 372 0.70 -13.00 -21.34
N GLU A 373 0.11 -12.11 -20.55
CA GLU A 373 -0.93 -11.17 -21.02
C GLU A 373 -0.36 -10.19 -22.05
N VAL A 374 0.82 -9.62 -21.79
CA VAL A 374 1.52 -8.69 -22.70
C VAL A 374 1.82 -9.34 -24.05
N ARG A 375 2.21 -10.62 -24.07
CA ARG A 375 2.48 -11.37 -25.29
C ARG A 375 1.22 -11.82 -26.04
N THR A 376 0.19 -12.26 -25.32
CA THR A 376 -0.94 -12.97 -25.93
C THR A 376 -1.98 -12.03 -26.54
N LEU A 377 -2.27 -10.90 -25.90
CA LEU A 377 -3.29 -9.96 -26.41
C LEU A 377 -2.95 -9.42 -27.81
N PRO A 378 -1.71 -9.01 -28.13
CA PRO A 378 -1.35 -8.56 -29.48
C PRO A 378 -1.40 -9.69 -30.51
N GLU A 379 -0.97 -10.89 -30.14
CA GLU A 379 -1.05 -12.07 -31.00
C GLU A 379 -2.50 -12.39 -31.41
N LEU A 380 -3.45 -12.27 -30.46
CA LEU A 380 -4.88 -12.40 -30.71
C LEU A 380 -5.49 -11.23 -31.47
N ALA A 381 -5.05 -9.99 -31.21
CA ALA A 381 -5.63 -8.80 -31.82
C ALA A 381 -5.28 -8.69 -33.31
N TYR A 382 -4.00 -8.90 -33.66
CA TYR A 382 -3.48 -8.69 -35.02
C TYR A 382 -2.22 -9.51 -35.38
N GLY A 383 -1.74 -10.40 -34.51
CA GLY A 383 -0.52 -11.19 -34.74
C GLY A 383 -0.74 -12.53 -35.45
N HIS A 384 0.07 -13.53 -35.10
CA HIS A 384 0.00 -14.88 -35.64
C HIS A 384 -1.31 -15.58 -35.31
N LEU A 385 -1.77 -15.53 -34.05
CA LEU A 385 -3.03 -16.17 -33.65
C LEU A 385 -4.23 -15.55 -34.40
N ALA A 386 -4.22 -14.24 -34.61
CA ALA A 386 -5.23 -13.56 -35.43
C ALA A 386 -5.25 -14.10 -36.88
N ARG A 387 -4.07 -14.35 -37.47
CA ARG A 387 -3.95 -14.94 -38.82
C ARG A 387 -4.43 -16.38 -38.87
N GLU A 388 -4.10 -17.20 -37.89
CA GLU A 388 -4.57 -18.60 -37.82
C GLU A 388 -6.09 -18.69 -37.74
N VAL A 389 -6.73 -17.87 -36.88
CA VAL A 389 -8.20 -17.80 -36.78
C VAL A 389 -8.81 -17.33 -38.09
N SER A 390 -8.19 -16.33 -38.74
CA SER A 390 -8.64 -15.83 -40.04
C SER A 390 -8.57 -16.90 -41.14
N GLN A 391 -7.50 -17.71 -41.17
CA GLN A 391 -7.30 -18.76 -42.16
C GLN A 391 -8.21 -19.98 -41.91
N GLY A 392 -8.39 -20.37 -40.65
CA GLY A 392 -9.27 -21.49 -40.27
C GLY A 392 -10.76 -21.24 -40.53
N LEU A 393 -11.17 -19.98 -40.70
CA LEU A 393 -12.52 -19.58 -41.13
C LEU A 393 -12.67 -19.54 -42.66
N GLY A 394 -11.57 -19.55 -43.42
CA GLY A 394 -11.56 -19.46 -44.88
C GLY A 394 -11.57 -20.81 -45.63
N THR A 395 -11.36 -21.93 -44.93
CA THR A 395 -11.46 -23.27 -45.50
C THR A 395 -12.85 -23.86 -45.24
N GLU A 396 -13.55 -24.34 -46.29
CA GLU A 396 -14.88 -24.97 -46.23
C GLU A 396 -14.96 -26.26 -45.34
N ASN A 397 -13.92 -26.60 -44.59
CA ASN A 397 -14.00 -27.57 -43.49
C ASN A 397 -14.25 -26.85 -42.17
N SER A 398 -15.52 -26.56 -41.90
CA SER A 398 -16.06 -25.97 -40.66
C SER A 398 -15.76 -26.73 -39.36
N MET A 399 -15.05 -27.87 -39.42
CA MET A 399 -14.63 -28.65 -38.25
C MET A 399 -13.19 -28.35 -37.75
N GLU A 400 -12.28 -27.82 -38.58
CA GLU A 400 -10.87 -27.63 -38.17
C GLU A 400 -10.59 -26.25 -37.53
N GLY A 401 -11.23 -25.18 -38.00
CA GLY A 401 -11.13 -23.83 -37.42
C GLY A 401 -11.82 -23.73 -36.05
N VAL A 402 -13.00 -24.34 -35.91
CA VAL A 402 -13.66 -24.56 -34.62
C VAL A 402 -12.78 -25.45 -33.74
N GLY A 403 -12.12 -26.46 -34.31
CA GLY A 403 -11.15 -27.29 -33.61
C GLY A 403 -9.96 -26.52 -33.04
N LEU A 404 -9.48 -25.43 -33.66
CA LEU A 404 -8.38 -24.62 -33.11
C LEU A 404 -8.85 -23.76 -31.93
N VAL A 405 -10.03 -23.13 -32.04
CA VAL A 405 -10.67 -22.38 -30.95
C VAL A 405 -11.00 -23.30 -29.78
N THR A 406 -11.50 -24.51 -30.05
CA THR A 406 -11.76 -25.54 -29.04
C THR A 406 -10.46 -26.11 -28.47
N ARG A 407 -9.41 -26.35 -29.27
CA ARG A 407 -8.09 -26.79 -28.77
C ARG A 407 -7.38 -25.74 -27.92
N LEU A 408 -7.53 -24.45 -28.23
CA LEU A 408 -7.05 -23.35 -27.38
C LEU A 408 -7.87 -23.25 -26.08
N ARG A 409 -9.18 -23.52 -26.14
CA ARG A 409 -10.05 -23.66 -24.95
C ARG A 409 -9.72 -24.91 -24.12
N GLU A 410 -9.33 -26.03 -24.74
CA GLU A 410 -9.14 -27.35 -24.11
C GLU A 410 -7.70 -27.64 -23.64
N ARG A 411 -6.66 -27.02 -24.24
CA ARG A 411 -5.24 -27.22 -23.84
C ARG A 411 -4.87 -26.69 -22.46
N GLN A 412 -5.82 -26.16 -21.70
CA GLN A 412 -5.53 -25.48 -20.46
C GLN A 412 -6.31 -26.10 -19.29
N VAL A 413 -5.60 -26.90 -18.50
CA VAL A 413 -6.05 -27.66 -17.32
C VAL A 413 -6.91 -26.81 -16.36
N PRO A 414 -8.02 -27.34 -15.81
CA PRO A 414 -8.77 -26.65 -14.77
C PRO A 414 -8.12 -26.87 -13.39
N LEU A 415 -7.74 -25.78 -12.72
CA LEU A 415 -7.58 -25.77 -11.27
C LEU A 415 -8.98 -25.82 -10.65
N LYS A 416 -9.48 -27.03 -10.37
CA LYS A 416 -10.67 -27.21 -9.52
C LYS A 416 -10.29 -26.89 -8.08
N ARG A 417 -10.86 -25.83 -7.51
CA ARG A 417 -11.11 -25.74 -6.07
C ARG A 417 -12.42 -25.01 -5.79
N ASN A 418 -13.27 -25.67 -5.00
CA ASN A 418 -14.58 -25.19 -4.58
C ASN A 418 -14.44 -23.93 -3.71
N VAL A 419 -14.76 -22.76 -4.26
CA VAL A 419 -14.99 -21.53 -3.47
C VAL A 419 -16.50 -21.40 -3.26
N LYS A 420 -16.95 -21.63 -2.02
CA LYS A 420 -18.32 -21.29 -1.62
C LYS A 420 -18.48 -19.77 -1.67
N ARG A 421 -19.29 -19.27 -2.61
CA ARG A 421 -19.72 -17.87 -2.67
C ARG A 421 -20.42 -17.50 -1.35
N ARG A 422 -19.87 -16.54 -0.60
CA ARG A 422 -20.58 -15.86 0.49
C ARG A 422 -21.39 -14.69 -0.08
N ALA A 423 -22.65 -14.59 0.35
CA ALA A 423 -23.55 -13.49 -0.01
C ALA A 423 -23.11 -12.16 0.64
N PRO A 424 -23.41 -11.01 0.02
CA PRO A 424 -23.04 -9.70 0.56
C PRO A 424 -23.77 -9.40 1.88
N SER A 425 -23.00 -8.91 2.85
CA SER A 425 -23.46 -8.45 4.15
C SER A 425 -24.30 -7.17 4.01
N LYS A 426 -25.53 -7.19 4.56
CA LYS A 426 -26.35 -5.98 4.76
C LYS A 426 -25.75 -5.17 5.92
N ARG A 427 -25.34 -3.92 5.65
CA ARG A 427 -25.05 -2.93 6.70
C ARG A 427 -26.37 -2.37 7.24
N ASN A 428 -26.55 -2.41 8.55
CA ASN A 428 -27.67 -1.75 9.23
C ASN A 428 -27.46 -0.22 9.26
N PRO A 429 -28.55 0.58 9.27
CA PRO A 429 -28.47 2.04 9.36
C PRO A 429 -28.00 2.47 10.76
N LYS A 430 -27.07 3.43 10.82
CA LYS A 430 -26.70 4.10 12.07
C LYS A 430 -27.87 4.99 12.54
N GLU A 431 -28.28 4.80 13.78
CA GLU A 431 -29.18 5.71 14.51
C GLU A 431 -28.51 7.08 14.71
N MET A 432 -29.31 8.14 14.57
CA MET A 432 -28.91 9.52 14.85
C MET A 432 -28.88 9.77 16.37
N SER A 433 -27.75 10.25 16.87
CA SER A 433 -27.59 10.86 18.20
C SER A 433 -27.15 12.34 18.06
N PRO A 434 -27.38 13.17 19.10
CA PRO A 434 -27.78 14.58 18.93
C PRO A 434 -26.62 15.58 18.78
N GLN A 435 -26.86 16.57 17.90
CA GLN A 435 -26.21 17.89 17.71
C GLN A 435 -24.87 18.14 18.45
N SER A 436 -23.78 17.99 17.69
CA SER A 436 -22.40 18.37 17.99
C SER A 436 -22.22 19.91 18.05
N GLY A 437 -21.45 20.40 19.03
CA GLY A 437 -20.99 21.79 19.05
C GLY A 437 -20.01 22.05 17.89
N GLU A 438 -20.25 23.10 17.10
CA GLU A 438 -19.39 23.45 15.96
C GLU A 438 -17.98 23.85 16.42
N LEU A 439 -16.97 23.36 15.70
CA LEU A 439 -15.57 23.71 15.88
C LEU A 439 -15.34 25.18 15.45
N ASN A 440 -15.20 26.08 16.43
CA ASN A 440 -15.07 27.52 16.19
C ASN A 440 -13.84 28.11 16.93
N ALA A 441 -13.03 28.89 16.22
CA ALA A 441 -11.83 29.56 16.73
C ALA A 441 -12.09 30.47 17.94
N ASP A 442 -13.23 31.18 17.96
CA ASP A 442 -13.57 32.11 19.03
C ASP A 442 -13.94 31.37 20.32
N HIS A 443 -14.64 30.24 20.18
CA HIS A 443 -14.97 29.36 21.29
C HIS A 443 -13.70 28.71 21.88
N LEU A 444 -12.78 28.27 21.03
CA LEU A 444 -11.49 27.73 21.46
C LEU A 444 -10.69 28.77 22.27
N LEU A 445 -10.65 30.02 21.80
CA LEU A 445 -9.96 31.11 22.50
C LEU A 445 -10.59 31.39 23.88
N GLN A 446 -11.92 31.35 23.98
CA GLN A 446 -12.64 31.52 25.24
C GLN A 446 -12.30 30.41 26.25
N VAL A 447 -12.20 29.15 25.80
CA VAL A 447 -11.82 28.02 26.66
C VAL A 447 -10.38 28.19 27.17
N VAL A 448 -9.43 28.57 26.29
CA VAL A 448 -8.04 28.85 26.70
C VAL A 448 -7.97 29.97 27.73
N GLN A 449 -8.76 31.05 27.56
CA GLN A 449 -8.81 32.17 28.50
C GLN A 449 -9.47 31.76 29.83
N ALA A 450 -10.55 30.98 29.81
CA ALA A 450 -11.24 30.49 31.00
C ALA A 450 -10.36 29.56 31.84
N SER A 451 -9.39 28.86 31.22
CA SER A 451 -8.40 28.02 31.88
C SER A 451 -7.19 28.81 32.44
N GLY A 452 -7.28 30.13 32.55
CA GLY A 452 -6.19 30.97 33.07
C GLY A 452 -5.12 31.30 32.03
N GLY A 453 -5.45 31.19 30.74
CA GLY A 453 -4.57 31.56 29.62
C GLY A 453 -3.55 30.50 29.21
N ARG A 454 -3.61 29.29 29.80
CA ARG A 454 -2.71 28.16 29.51
C ARG A 454 -3.42 26.81 29.72
N ILE A 455 -3.43 25.95 28.70
CA ILE A 455 -4.08 24.62 28.77
C ILE A 455 -3.38 23.60 27.86
N SER A 456 -3.40 22.31 28.19
CA SER A 456 -2.88 21.29 27.27
C SER A 456 -3.83 21.07 26.07
N PRO A 457 -3.33 20.71 24.87
CA PRO A 457 -4.20 20.43 23.72
C PRO A 457 -5.25 19.35 23.98
N GLU A 458 -4.91 18.35 24.80
CA GLU A 458 -5.79 17.23 25.15
C GLU A 458 -6.94 17.66 26.09
N GLU A 459 -6.63 18.50 27.09
CA GLU A 459 -7.66 19.08 27.96
C GLU A 459 -8.52 20.07 27.18
N LEU A 460 -7.93 20.90 26.32
CA LEU A 460 -8.66 21.84 25.47
C LEU A 460 -9.65 21.11 24.55
N TYR A 461 -9.22 20.00 23.94
CA TYR A 461 -10.08 19.16 23.12
C TYR A 461 -11.27 18.59 23.91
N ARG A 462 -11.02 18.04 25.10
CA ARG A 462 -12.07 17.50 25.98
C ARG A 462 -13.02 18.60 26.46
N SER A 463 -12.51 19.78 26.80
CA SER A 463 -13.32 20.92 27.23
C SER A 463 -14.24 21.46 26.14
N MET A 464 -13.91 21.24 24.86
CA MET A 464 -14.76 21.64 23.73
C MET A 464 -15.86 20.64 23.40
N SER A 465 -15.93 19.48 24.08
CA SER A 465 -16.97 18.45 23.87
C SER A 465 -17.13 18.01 22.40
N LEU A 466 -16.01 17.88 21.69
CA LEU A 466 -15.95 17.51 20.28
C LEU A 466 -16.11 16.00 20.09
N GLU A 467 -16.71 15.57 18.96
CA GLU A 467 -16.81 14.16 18.57
C GLU A 467 -15.44 13.56 18.25
N ASP A 468 -15.23 12.25 18.44
CA ASP A 468 -13.94 11.58 18.20
C ASP A 468 -13.40 11.70 16.76
N ASN A 469 -14.25 12.07 15.79
CA ASN A 469 -13.88 12.29 14.38
C ASN A 469 -13.35 13.72 14.11
N ALA A 470 -13.47 14.66 15.05
CA ALA A 470 -13.12 16.07 14.87
C ALA A 470 -11.68 16.40 15.32
N VAL A 471 -10.89 15.39 15.68
CA VAL A 471 -9.50 15.55 16.14
C VAL A 471 -8.65 16.26 15.07
N ASP A 472 -8.76 15.84 13.82
CA ASP A 472 -7.94 16.38 12.72
C ASP A 472 -8.27 17.85 12.44
N ASP A 473 -9.55 18.19 12.41
CA ASP A 473 -10.04 19.56 12.20
C ASP A 473 -9.66 20.47 13.37
N PHE A 474 -9.73 19.97 14.61
CA PHE A 474 -9.28 20.69 15.81
C PHE A 474 -7.80 21.07 15.75
N TYR A 475 -6.93 20.12 15.40
CA TYR A 475 -5.51 20.41 15.28
C TYR A 475 -5.18 21.27 14.04
N ALA A 476 -5.96 21.17 12.97
CA ALA A 476 -5.85 22.10 11.83
C ALA A 476 -6.15 23.55 12.25
N LEU A 477 -7.21 23.75 13.03
CA LEU A 477 -7.59 25.05 13.56
C LEU A 477 -6.53 25.63 14.52
N LEU A 478 -5.96 24.81 15.41
CA LEU A 478 -4.86 25.26 16.28
C LEU A 478 -3.62 25.72 15.48
N ARG A 479 -3.29 25.03 14.37
CA ARG A 479 -2.18 25.44 13.50
C ARG A 479 -2.46 26.77 12.81
N GLU A 480 -3.69 26.97 12.35
CA GLU A 480 -4.13 28.21 11.73
C GLU A 480 -4.11 29.38 12.72
N MET A 481 -4.72 29.22 13.89
CA MET A 481 -4.75 30.25 14.95
C MET A 481 -3.34 30.61 15.44
N ARG A 482 -2.41 29.65 15.47
CA ARG A 482 -0.99 29.91 15.76
C ARG A 482 -0.32 30.74 14.66
N ARG A 483 -0.57 30.40 13.39
CA ARG A 483 -0.04 31.15 12.24
C ARG A 483 -0.56 32.59 12.23
N GLU A 484 -1.79 32.79 12.68
CA GLU A 484 -2.43 34.10 12.84
C GLU A 484 -2.00 34.86 14.11
N GLY A 485 -1.19 34.25 14.98
CA GLY A 485 -0.73 34.87 16.23
C GLY A 485 -1.80 34.96 17.33
N ARG A 486 -2.97 34.33 17.14
CA ARG A 486 -4.08 34.35 18.11
C ARG A 486 -3.80 33.50 19.35
N ILE A 487 -2.94 32.49 19.21
CA ILE A 487 -2.50 31.60 20.29
C ILE A 487 -1.00 31.36 20.23
N GLY A 488 -0.38 31.14 21.39
CA GLY A 488 0.99 30.69 21.53
C GLY A 488 1.09 29.19 21.80
N ILE A 489 2.28 28.62 21.59
CA ILE A 489 2.62 27.29 22.09
C ILE A 489 3.78 27.45 23.06
N ASP A 490 3.53 27.17 24.33
CA ASP A 490 4.56 27.12 25.38
C ASP A 490 5.04 25.67 25.55
N ARG A 491 6.36 25.50 25.60
CA ARG A 491 7.06 24.22 25.80
C ARG A 491 8.09 24.42 26.90
N PRO A 492 7.69 24.36 28.18
CA PRO A 492 8.61 24.56 29.30
C PRO A 492 9.70 23.47 29.36
N ASP A 493 9.45 22.30 28.76
CA ASP A 493 10.38 21.17 28.61
C ASP A 493 10.03 20.34 27.34
N GLU A 494 10.78 19.26 27.07
CA GLU A 494 10.51 18.34 25.96
C GLU A 494 9.31 17.40 26.19
N GLU A 495 8.71 17.41 27.40
CA GLU A 495 7.67 16.48 27.83
C GLU A 495 6.24 17.05 27.69
N PHE A 496 6.06 18.38 27.83
CA PHE A 496 4.74 19.01 27.87
C PHE A 496 4.56 20.12 26.83
N VAL A 497 3.37 20.17 26.23
CA VAL A 497 2.97 21.21 25.28
C VAL A 497 1.73 21.90 25.81
N PHE A 498 1.76 23.23 25.88
CA PHE A 498 0.62 24.05 26.29
C PHE A 498 0.22 25.02 25.19
N VAL A 499 -1.09 25.22 25.02
CA VAL A 499 -1.67 26.30 24.24
C VAL A 499 -1.86 27.50 25.16
N THR A 500 -1.34 28.66 24.76
CA THR A 500 -1.50 29.92 25.50
C THR A 500 -2.32 30.93 24.70
N ALA A 501 -3.05 31.82 25.38
CA ALA A 501 -3.71 32.94 24.72
C ALA A 501 -2.65 33.90 24.13
N GLY A 502 -2.83 34.35 22.88
CA GLY A 502 -1.94 35.34 22.27
C GLY A 502 -1.99 36.67 23.03
N GLY A 503 -0.82 37.21 23.38
CA GLY A 503 -0.68 38.59 23.86
C GLY A 503 -0.38 39.53 22.69
N GLU A 504 -0.78 40.80 22.81
CA GLU A 504 -0.33 41.87 21.91
C GLU A 504 1.21 41.83 21.78
N VAL A 505 1.69 41.96 20.54
CA VAL A 505 3.11 41.91 20.14
C VAL A 505 3.98 42.84 20.96
#